data_AF-A0A0K8W0J0-F1
#
_entry.id   AF-A0A0K8W0J0-F1
#
_cell.length_a   1.000
_cell.length_b   1.000
_cell.length_c   1.000
_cell.angle_alpha   90.00
_cell.angle_beta   90.00
_cell.angle_gamma   90.00
#
_symmetry.space_group_name_H-M   'P 1'
#
loop_
_entity.id
_entity.type
_entity.pdbx_description
1 polymer ?
#
loop_
_entity_poly.entity_id
_entity_poly.type
_entity_poly.pdbx_seq_one_letter_code
_entity_poly.pdbx_strand_id
1 'polypeptide(L)'
;MRYAHQNNFHDFFLSPECFRMFLGILILTSYHSLPSEKMYWCTDDDVDIQIVRNCMPKNRYLEIKRFLHFANNDNVDNGVPEKDFEIKPLIEKLNDYFLKINVFSKQLSIDEQMVRYYGGHFLKQFIKGKPIRFYGFCYNIELYQGKKDPVEKDLIGVGEKVITSMVNHLENPEDHELYFDNFFSSFRLISLLSKKKCVEQPDSIVSISVG
;
A
#
# COMPACT_ATOMS: atom_id res chain seq x y z
N MET A 1 14.36 -6.39 15.13
CA MET A 1 15.05 -6.77 16.38
C MET A 1 14.09 -7.36 17.39
N ARG A 2 13.16 -6.56 17.98
CA ARG A 2 12.20 -7.03 19.00
C ARG A 2 11.41 -8.29 18.59
N TYR A 3 10.85 -8.29 17.38
CA TYR A 3 10.08 -9.42 16.86
C TYR A 3 10.88 -10.73 16.79
N ALA A 4 12.16 -10.68 16.43
CA ALA A 4 13.01 -11.86 16.41
C ALA A 4 13.21 -12.43 17.83
N HIS A 5 13.44 -11.55 18.81
CA HIS A 5 13.59 -11.95 20.22
C HIS A 5 12.30 -12.60 20.77
N GLN A 6 11.13 -12.06 20.41
CA GLN A 6 9.83 -12.65 20.77
C GLN A 6 9.63 -14.06 20.17
N ASN A 7 10.36 -14.39 19.10
CA ASN A 7 10.34 -15.71 18.45
C ASN A 7 11.52 -16.61 18.87
N ASN A 8 12.19 -16.30 19.99
CA ASN A 8 13.37 -17.02 20.51
C ASN A 8 14.62 -16.95 19.61
N PHE A 9 14.74 -15.91 18.77
CA PHE A 9 15.94 -15.61 17.98
C PHE A 9 16.64 -14.39 18.56
N HIS A 10 17.40 -14.61 19.64
CA HIS A 10 18.09 -13.54 20.38
C HIS A 10 19.36 -13.03 19.67
N ASP A 11 19.96 -13.84 18.81
CA ASP A 11 21.17 -13.48 18.07
C ASP A 11 20.88 -12.70 16.78
N PHE A 12 19.60 -12.52 16.42
CA PHE A 12 19.23 -11.79 15.22
C PHE A 12 19.62 -10.32 15.37
N PHE A 13 20.53 -9.86 14.51
CA PHE A 13 20.90 -8.45 14.38
C PHE A 13 20.57 -7.91 13.00
N LEU A 14 20.28 -6.62 12.85
CA LEU A 14 20.08 -5.95 11.55
C LEU A 14 20.62 -4.52 11.62
N SER A 15 21.77 -4.28 10.97
CA SER A 15 22.32 -2.93 10.83
C SER A 15 21.58 -2.14 9.74
N PRO A 16 21.61 -0.79 9.79
CA PRO A 16 21.08 0.05 8.72
C PRO A 16 21.71 -0.25 7.34
N GLU A 17 23.00 -0.56 7.30
CA GLU A 17 23.70 -0.92 6.07
C GLU A 17 23.19 -2.24 5.48
N CYS A 18 23.11 -3.30 6.30
CA CYS A 18 22.53 -4.57 5.86
C CYS A 18 21.07 -4.40 5.39
N PHE A 19 20.29 -3.54 6.06
CA PHE A 19 18.92 -3.27 5.64
C PHE A 19 18.86 -2.57 4.28
N ARG A 20 19.73 -1.58 4.01
CA ARG A 20 19.83 -0.95 2.69
C ARG A 20 20.22 -1.93 1.59
N MET A 21 21.14 -2.85 1.89
CA MET A 21 21.53 -3.91 0.96
C MET A 21 20.36 -4.86 0.66
N PHE A 22 19.60 -5.24 1.69
CA PHE A 22 18.37 -6.03 1.54
C PHE A 22 17.34 -5.30 0.65
N LEU A 23 17.10 -4.00 0.90
CA LEU A 23 16.23 -3.18 0.05
C LEU A 23 16.75 -3.08 -1.38
N GLY A 24 18.06 -2.94 -1.58
CA GLY A 24 18.68 -2.92 -2.90
C GLY A 24 18.44 -4.21 -3.69
N ILE A 25 18.50 -5.37 -3.01
CA ILE A 25 18.14 -6.66 -3.60
C ILE A 25 16.66 -6.67 -3.98
N LEU A 26 15.75 -6.20 -3.11
CA LEU A 26 14.31 -6.13 -3.44
C LEU A 26 14.02 -5.23 -4.65
N ILE A 27 14.73 -4.11 -4.78
CA ILE A 27 14.60 -3.22 -5.94
C ILE A 27 15.11 -3.94 -7.19
N LEU A 28 16.26 -4.61 -7.14
CA LEU A 28 16.80 -5.38 -8.25
C LEU A 28 15.82 -6.47 -8.72
N THR A 29 15.27 -7.25 -7.78
CA THR A 29 14.33 -8.32 -8.10
C THR A 29 12.94 -7.83 -8.54
N SER A 30 12.68 -6.52 -8.48
CA SER A 30 11.44 -5.93 -8.99
C SER A 30 11.43 -5.78 -10.52
N TYR A 31 12.59 -5.55 -11.13
CA TYR A 31 12.71 -5.36 -12.59
C TYR A 31 13.48 -6.50 -13.28
N HIS A 32 14.38 -7.16 -12.55
CA HIS A 32 14.95 -8.43 -12.96
C HIS A 32 14.07 -9.54 -12.37
N SER A 33 13.63 -10.52 -13.16
CA SER A 33 12.74 -11.58 -12.66
C SER A 33 13.29 -12.95 -13.02
N LEU A 34 13.53 -13.78 -12.01
CA LEU A 34 13.88 -15.19 -12.16
C LEU A 34 12.68 -16.07 -11.75
N PRO A 35 12.57 -17.31 -12.28
CA PRO A 35 11.45 -18.21 -11.96
C PRO A 35 11.29 -18.50 -10.46
N SER A 36 12.38 -18.40 -9.69
CA SER A 36 12.36 -18.53 -8.24
C SER A 36 13.26 -17.49 -7.60
N GLU A 37 12.82 -16.91 -6.48
CA GLU A 37 13.62 -16.00 -5.65
C GLU A 37 14.96 -16.63 -5.23
N LYS A 38 15.01 -17.96 -5.03
CA LYS A 38 16.24 -18.64 -4.62
C LYS A 38 17.31 -18.66 -5.72
N MET A 39 16.92 -18.49 -6.99
CA MET A 39 17.83 -18.54 -8.14
C MET A 39 18.76 -17.33 -8.22
N TYR A 40 18.45 -16.22 -7.54
CA TYR A 40 19.37 -15.08 -7.42
C TYR A 40 20.71 -15.41 -6.74
N TRP A 41 20.80 -16.58 -6.11
CA TRP A 41 22.03 -17.10 -5.51
C TRP A 41 22.59 -18.34 -6.20
N CYS A 42 22.02 -18.75 -7.34
CA CYS A 42 22.57 -19.83 -8.15
C CYS A 42 23.80 -19.36 -8.94
N THR A 43 24.58 -20.32 -9.40
CA THR A 43 25.80 -20.12 -10.20
C THR A 43 25.68 -20.73 -11.60
N ASP A 44 24.47 -21.13 -11.99
CA ASP A 44 24.23 -21.65 -13.34
C ASP A 44 24.35 -20.51 -14.36
N ASP A 45 24.86 -20.82 -15.55
CA ASP A 45 25.30 -19.84 -16.55
C ASP A 45 24.20 -18.86 -16.98
N ASP A 46 22.93 -19.27 -16.94
CA ASP A 46 21.77 -18.50 -17.37
C ASP A 46 21.13 -17.64 -16.26
N VAL A 47 21.55 -17.82 -14.99
CA VAL A 47 20.96 -17.13 -13.83
C VAL A 47 21.98 -16.56 -12.85
N ASP A 48 23.29 -16.61 -13.14
CA ASP A 48 24.32 -16.06 -12.26
C ASP A 48 24.23 -14.53 -12.12
N ILE A 49 23.67 -14.06 -11.00
CA ILE A 49 23.60 -12.64 -10.64
C ILE A 49 24.63 -12.33 -9.55
N GLN A 50 25.88 -12.13 -9.95
CA GLN A 50 27.01 -11.89 -9.04
C GLN A 50 26.78 -10.73 -8.07
N ILE A 51 26.12 -9.65 -8.52
CA ILE A 51 25.84 -8.50 -7.65
C ILE A 51 24.98 -8.88 -6.44
N VAL A 52 24.04 -9.82 -6.56
CA VAL A 52 23.24 -10.29 -5.42
C VAL A 52 24.07 -11.17 -4.49
N ARG A 53 24.80 -12.14 -5.06
CA ARG A 53 25.62 -13.09 -4.29
C ARG A 53 26.70 -12.40 -3.47
N ASN A 54 27.36 -11.41 -4.07
CA ASN A 54 28.41 -10.63 -3.42
C ASN A 54 27.86 -9.62 -2.41
N CYS A 55 26.62 -9.14 -2.62
CA CYS A 55 25.95 -8.21 -1.71
C CYS A 55 25.55 -8.91 -0.41
N MET A 56 24.76 -9.99 -0.47
CA MET A 56 24.26 -10.62 0.75
C MET A 56 24.13 -12.13 0.58
N PRO A 57 24.58 -12.95 1.55
CA PRO A 57 24.33 -14.39 1.52
C PRO A 57 22.83 -14.72 1.54
N LYS A 58 22.42 -15.77 0.79
CA LYS A 58 21.02 -16.22 0.70
C LYS A 58 20.35 -16.41 2.06
N ASN A 59 21.03 -17.11 2.98
CA ASN A 59 20.47 -17.42 4.30
C ASN A 59 20.25 -16.14 5.11
N ARG A 60 21.14 -15.15 4.96
CA ARG A 60 21.00 -13.85 5.60
C ARG A 60 19.82 -13.05 5.03
N TYR A 61 19.65 -13.05 3.72
CA TYR A 61 18.50 -12.44 3.06
C TYR A 61 17.17 -13.05 3.55
N LEU A 62 17.08 -14.39 3.58
CA LEU A 62 15.89 -15.10 4.05
C LEU A 62 15.61 -14.86 5.54
N GLU A 63 16.66 -14.79 6.36
CA GLU A 63 16.55 -14.47 7.79
C GLU A 63 16.00 -13.06 8.02
N ILE A 64 16.54 -12.06 7.32
CA ILE A 64 16.01 -10.68 7.38
C ILE A 64 14.55 -10.66 6.94
N LYS A 65 14.24 -11.29 5.81
CA LYS A 65 12.87 -11.39 5.28
C LYS A 65 11.90 -12.02 6.28
N ARG A 66 12.34 -13.03 7.04
CA ARG A 66 11.53 -13.72 8.05
C ARG A 66 11.20 -12.86 9.25
N PHE A 67 12.14 -12.03 9.71
CA PHE A 67 11.98 -11.23 10.94
C PHE A 67 11.69 -9.75 10.68
N LEU A 68 11.49 -9.36 9.43
CA LEU A 68 11.08 -8.02 9.06
C LEU A 68 9.66 -7.76 9.58
N HIS A 69 9.54 -6.86 10.54
CA HIS A 69 8.30 -6.55 11.22
C HIS A 69 8.26 -5.05 11.53
N PHE A 70 7.15 -4.39 11.17
CA PHE A 70 7.01 -2.94 11.23
C PHE A 70 6.20 -2.44 12.42
N ALA A 71 5.52 -3.33 13.13
CA ALA A 71 4.71 -3.00 14.30
C ALA A 71 5.42 -3.33 15.61
N ASN A 72 4.93 -2.75 16.72
CA ASN A 72 5.40 -3.10 18.06
C ASN A 72 4.33 -3.93 18.75
N ASN A 73 4.51 -5.26 18.82
CA ASN A 73 3.53 -6.16 19.43
C ASN A 73 3.17 -5.83 20.88
N ASP A 74 4.03 -5.12 21.61
CA ASP A 74 3.74 -4.67 22.98
C ASP A 74 2.66 -3.56 23.03
N ASN A 75 2.35 -2.93 21.89
CA ASN A 75 1.32 -1.89 21.76
C ASN A 75 -0.05 -2.46 21.36
N VAL A 76 -0.15 -3.79 21.22
CA VAL A 76 -1.44 -4.44 20.98
C VAL A 76 -2.20 -4.41 22.29
N ASP A 77 -3.21 -3.55 22.40
CA ASP A 77 -4.15 -3.58 23.52
C ASP A 77 -4.70 -5.00 23.68
N ASN A 78 -5.04 -5.41 24.92
CA ASN A 78 -5.61 -6.73 25.25
C ASN A 78 -6.95 -7.05 24.54
N GLY A 79 -7.41 -6.21 23.61
CA GLY A 79 -8.56 -6.43 22.75
C GLY A 79 -8.22 -7.15 21.44
N VAL A 80 -9.16 -7.13 20.49
CA VAL A 80 -8.93 -7.66 19.14
C VAL A 80 -8.03 -6.68 18.38
N PRO A 81 -6.82 -7.08 17.96
CA PRO A 81 -5.92 -6.21 17.22
C PRO A 81 -6.58 -5.73 15.92
N GLU A 82 -6.25 -4.52 15.49
CA GLU A 82 -6.64 -4.06 14.16
C GLU A 82 -6.13 -5.01 13.09
N LYS A 83 -6.95 -5.19 12.06
CA LYS A 83 -6.71 -6.09 10.94
C LYS A 83 -5.41 -5.80 10.16
N ASP A 84 -4.94 -4.58 10.15
CA ASP A 84 -3.72 -4.17 9.44
C ASP A 84 -2.59 -3.79 10.40
N PHE A 85 -2.70 -4.13 11.68
CA PHE A 85 -1.76 -3.74 12.74
C PHE A 85 -0.29 -3.95 12.35
N GLU A 86 0.04 -5.08 11.72
CA GLU A 86 1.42 -5.44 11.36
C GLU A 86 2.07 -4.48 10.35
N ILE A 87 1.26 -3.83 9.50
CA ILE A 87 1.71 -3.00 8.37
C ILE A 87 1.28 -1.54 8.47
N LYS A 88 0.30 -1.23 9.33
CA LYS A 88 -0.21 0.12 9.56
C LYS A 88 0.89 1.16 9.83
N PRO A 89 1.89 0.91 10.70
CA PRO A 89 2.97 1.88 10.94
C PRO A 89 3.81 2.18 9.70
N LEU A 90 4.00 1.19 8.81
CA LEU A 90 4.72 1.39 7.56
C LEU A 90 3.92 2.28 6.62
N ILE A 91 2.61 2.04 6.50
CA ILE A 91 1.73 2.79 5.60
C ILE A 91 1.59 4.24 6.07
N GLU A 92 1.36 4.46 7.36
CA GLU A 92 1.32 5.81 7.94
C GLU A 92 2.63 6.55 7.67
N LYS A 93 3.77 5.87 7.82
CA LYS A 93 5.08 6.45 7.51
C LYS A 93 5.24 6.80 6.03
N LEU A 94 4.76 5.94 5.13
CA LEU A 94 4.79 6.20 3.69
C LEU A 94 3.91 7.40 3.32
N ASN A 95 2.70 7.49 3.86
CA ASN A 95 1.80 8.62 3.65
C ASN A 95 2.43 9.94 4.13
N ASP A 96 3.07 9.95 5.31
CA ASP A 96 3.83 11.12 5.78
C ASP A 96 4.93 11.54 4.80
N TYR A 97 5.59 10.58 4.15
CA TYR A 97 6.64 10.85 3.18
C TYR A 97 6.08 11.34 1.84
N PHE A 98 4.97 10.78 1.36
CA PHE A 98 4.33 11.21 0.12
C PHE A 98 3.90 12.68 0.18
N LEU A 99 3.30 13.09 1.31
CA LEU A 99 2.92 14.49 1.53
C LEU A 99 4.13 15.43 1.53
N LYS A 100 5.27 15.01 2.09
CA LYS A 100 6.51 15.84 2.13
C LYS A 100 7.18 16.02 0.78
N ILE A 101 7.04 15.05 -0.12
CA ILE A 101 7.63 15.13 -1.47
C ILE A 101 6.94 16.23 -2.30
N ASN A 102 5.71 16.62 -1.93
CA ASN A 102 4.97 17.80 -2.42
C ASN A 102 4.91 17.95 -3.95
N VAL A 103 4.96 16.84 -4.70
CA VAL A 103 4.78 16.84 -6.16
C VAL A 103 3.29 16.71 -6.45
N PHE A 104 2.55 17.78 -6.23
CA PHE A 104 1.11 17.81 -6.40
C PHE A 104 0.73 18.12 -7.86
N SER A 105 0.13 17.12 -8.51
CA SER A 105 -0.57 17.32 -9.79
C SER A 105 -1.92 17.99 -9.54
N LYS A 106 -2.33 18.89 -10.45
CA LYS A 106 -3.70 19.41 -10.48
C LYS A 106 -4.71 18.27 -10.57
N GLN A 107 -4.39 17.22 -11.32
CA GLN A 107 -5.29 16.08 -11.57
C GLN A 107 -4.92 14.92 -10.66
N LEU A 108 -5.86 14.50 -9.80
CA LEU A 108 -5.70 13.41 -8.85
C LEU A 108 -6.72 12.30 -9.13
N SER A 109 -6.25 11.07 -9.21
CA SER A 109 -7.11 9.89 -9.35
C SER A 109 -7.17 9.13 -8.03
N ILE A 110 -8.37 8.80 -7.58
CA ILE A 110 -8.62 7.91 -6.44
C ILE A 110 -9.21 6.61 -6.99
N ASP A 111 -8.46 5.52 -6.84
CA ASP A 111 -8.85 4.21 -7.35
C ASP A 111 -8.36 3.11 -6.39
N GLU A 112 -8.94 1.92 -6.53
CA GLU A 112 -8.56 0.73 -5.80
C GLU A 112 -7.46 -0.03 -6.53
N GLN A 113 -6.37 -0.28 -5.81
CA GLN A 113 -5.26 -1.05 -6.33
C GLN A 113 -5.16 -2.42 -5.65
N MET A 114 -4.89 -3.46 -6.43
CA MET A 114 -4.74 -4.81 -5.92
C MET A 114 -3.27 -5.21 -5.75
N VAL A 115 -2.95 -5.79 -4.60
CA VAL A 115 -1.65 -6.43 -4.36
C VAL A 115 -1.82 -7.95 -4.38
N ARG A 116 -1.01 -8.62 -5.20
CA ARG A 116 -1.06 -10.07 -5.40
C ARG A 116 -0.57 -10.77 -4.12
N TYR A 117 -1.44 -11.54 -3.45
CA TYR A 117 -1.07 -12.28 -2.24
C TYR A 117 -1.70 -13.67 -2.21
N TYR A 118 -0.86 -14.69 -2.04
CA TYR A 118 -1.29 -16.09 -2.07
C TYR A 118 -1.46 -16.71 -0.68
N GLY A 119 -0.90 -16.10 0.38
CA GLY A 119 -0.99 -16.63 1.74
C GLY A 119 -2.40 -16.55 2.34
N GLY A 120 -2.56 -17.12 3.54
CA GLY A 120 -3.77 -17.01 4.34
C GLY A 120 -3.73 -15.73 5.17
N HIS A 121 -4.56 -14.75 4.85
CA HIS A 121 -4.72 -13.52 5.62
C HIS A 121 -6.17 -13.06 5.55
N PHE A 122 -6.72 -12.52 6.64
CA PHE A 122 -8.14 -12.17 6.72
C PHE A 122 -8.50 -10.92 5.88
N LEU A 123 -7.52 -10.09 5.49
CA LEU A 123 -7.73 -8.98 4.53
C LEU A 123 -7.73 -9.44 3.08
N LYS A 124 -7.38 -10.69 2.80
CA LYS A 124 -7.31 -11.18 1.43
C LYS A 124 -8.70 -11.14 0.80
N GLN A 125 -8.80 -10.46 -0.33
CA GLN A 125 -10.01 -10.44 -1.14
C GLN A 125 -9.78 -11.15 -2.47
N PHE A 126 -10.80 -11.87 -2.92
CA PHE A 126 -10.84 -12.42 -4.27
C PHE A 126 -11.68 -11.51 -5.16
N ILE A 127 -11.02 -10.77 -6.05
CA ILE A 127 -11.68 -9.94 -7.05
C ILE A 127 -11.40 -10.56 -8.42
N LYS A 128 -12.44 -11.18 -9.00
CA LYS A 128 -12.32 -11.87 -10.29
C LYS A 128 -12.15 -10.84 -11.42
N GLY A 129 -11.18 -11.07 -12.30
CA GLY A 129 -11.02 -10.31 -13.55
C GLY A 129 -10.38 -8.92 -13.40
N LYS A 130 -10.08 -8.46 -12.19
CA LYS A 130 -9.37 -7.18 -12.01
C LYS A 130 -7.87 -7.39 -12.26
N PRO A 131 -7.24 -6.61 -13.16
CA PRO A 131 -5.79 -6.70 -13.38
C PRO A 131 -5.03 -6.08 -12.21
N ILE A 132 -3.79 -6.51 -12.00
CA ILE A 132 -2.88 -5.87 -11.04
C ILE A 132 -2.06 -4.85 -11.79
N ARG A 133 -2.24 -3.59 -11.43
CA ARG A 133 -1.64 -2.45 -12.11
C ARG A 133 -1.04 -1.53 -11.05
N PHE A 134 0.17 -1.02 -11.29
CA PHE A 134 0.82 0.01 -10.48
C PHE A 134 1.12 1.19 -11.40
N TYR A 135 0.42 2.32 -11.19
CA TYR A 135 0.58 3.53 -12.00
C TYR A 135 0.65 4.77 -11.13
N GLY A 136 1.40 5.75 -11.63
CA GLY A 136 1.45 7.09 -11.05
C GLY A 136 2.26 7.22 -9.78
N PHE A 137 2.38 8.45 -9.32
CA PHE A 137 2.92 8.76 -8.00
C PHE A 137 1.79 8.65 -6.98
N CYS A 138 2.03 7.95 -5.88
CA CYS A 138 1.02 7.76 -4.84
C CYS A 138 1.10 8.91 -3.83
N TYR A 139 -0.05 9.50 -3.51
CA TYR A 139 -0.18 10.57 -2.52
C TYR A 139 -0.60 10.02 -1.15
N ASN A 140 -1.49 9.04 -1.16
CA ASN A 140 -2.04 8.44 0.05
C ASN A 140 -2.48 7.01 -0.25
N ILE A 141 -2.16 6.10 0.68
CA ILE A 141 -2.54 4.70 0.66
C ILE A 141 -3.41 4.42 1.87
N GLU A 142 -4.57 3.82 1.63
CA GLU A 142 -5.44 3.28 2.67
C GLU A 142 -5.72 1.80 2.36
N LEU A 143 -5.56 0.93 3.36
CA LEU A 143 -5.87 -0.49 3.19
C LEU A 143 -7.36 -0.76 3.33
N TYR A 144 -7.89 -1.50 2.38
CA TYR A 144 -9.26 -1.99 2.49
C TYR A 144 -9.36 -3.11 3.54
N GLN A 145 -10.09 -2.86 4.63
CA GLN A 145 -10.21 -3.77 5.77
C GLN A 145 -11.39 -4.77 5.70
N GLY A 146 -12.06 -4.85 4.55
CA GLY A 146 -13.33 -5.57 4.41
C GLY A 146 -14.54 -4.72 4.78
N LYS A 147 -15.74 -5.31 4.71
CA LYS A 147 -16.94 -4.69 5.26
C LYS A 147 -16.82 -4.66 6.79
N LYS A 148 -16.93 -3.47 7.38
CA LYS A 148 -17.23 -3.32 8.81
C LYS A 148 -18.73 -3.53 8.99
N ASP A 149 -19.15 -4.17 10.07
CA ASP A 149 -20.58 -4.26 10.38
C ASP A 149 -21.15 -2.84 10.46
N PRO A 150 -22.28 -2.55 9.81
CA PRO A 150 -22.85 -1.23 9.84
C PRO A 150 -23.19 -0.90 11.30
N VAL A 151 -22.45 0.03 11.90
CA VAL A 151 -22.96 0.72 13.07
C VAL A 151 -24.22 1.43 12.57
N GLU A 152 -25.37 1.22 13.21
CA GLU A 152 -26.71 1.69 12.80
C GLU A 152 -26.81 3.21 12.47
N LYS A 153 -25.74 3.98 12.68
CA LYS A 153 -25.62 5.42 12.42
C LYS A 153 -24.87 5.81 11.14
N ASP A 154 -24.27 4.87 10.41
CA ASP A 154 -23.51 5.20 9.21
C ASP A 154 -24.41 5.39 7.98
N LEU A 155 -25.01 6.57 7.87
CA LEU A 155 -25.70 7.03 6.65
C LEU A 155 -24.74 7.30 5.46
N ILE A 156 -23.45 7.01 5.63
CA ILE A 156 -22.36 7.34 4.70
C ILE A 156 -21.85 6.03 4.09
N GLY A 157 -21.94 5.93 2.76
CA GLY A 157 -21.47 4.76 2.02
C GLY A 157 -19.94 4.58 2.15
N VAL A 158 -19.47 3.34 2.00
CA VAL A 158 -18.03 3.00 2.11
C VAL A 158 -17.19 3.85 1.15
N GLY A 159 -17.65 4.04 -0.09
CA GLY A 159 -16.96 4.89 -1.06
C GLY A 159 -16.86 6.35 -0.63
N GLU A 160 -17.94 6.93 -0.08
CA GLU A 160 -17.95 8.32 0.42
C GLU A 160 -16.95 8.52 1.57
N LYS A 161 -16.79 7.51 2.44
CA LYS A 161 -15.79 7.55 3.52
C LYS A 161 -14.36 7.57 2.98
N VAL A 162 -14.06 6.71 2.00
CA VAL A 162 -12.72 6.64 1.39
C VAL A 162 -12.38 7.96 0.71
N ILE A 163 -13.27 8.48 -0.14
CA ILE A 163 -13.01 9.75 -0.84
C ILE A 163 -12.87 10.90 0.15
N THR A 164 -13.73 10.98 1.16
CA THR A 164 -13.63 12.04 2.18
C THR A 164 -12.33 11.93 2.99
N SER A 165 -11.92 10.72 3.36
CA SER A 165 -10.64 10.44 4.02
C SER A 165 -9.48 10.95 3.17
N MET A 166 -9.39 10.52 1.92
CA MET A 166 -8.32 10.88 0.98
C MET A 166 -8.24 12.40 0.74
N VAL A 167 -9.37 13.06 0.54
CA VAL A 167 -9.43 14.51 0.30
C VAL A 167 -9.02 15.31 1.55
N ASN A 168 -9.34 14.83 2.75
CA ASN A 168 -8.95 15.51 3.99
C ASN A 168 -7.44 15.47 4.26
N HIS A 169 -6.68 14.63 3.55
CA HIS A 169 -5.22 14.63 3.63
C HIS A 169 -4.56 15.66 2.70
N LEU A 170 -5.32 16.31 1.82
CA LEU A 170 -4.82 17.38 0.96
C LEU A 170 -4.87 18.71 1.72
N GLU A 171 -3.79 19.50 1.65
CA GLU A 171 -3.72 20.82 2.30
C GLU A 171 -4.68 21.83 1.65
N ASN A 172 -4.68 21.88 0.30
CA ASN A 172 -5.56 22.76 -0.50
C ASN A 172 -6.38 21.92 -1.50
N PRO A 173 -7.42 21.20 -1.04
CA PRO A 173 -8.25 20.36 -1.90
C PRO A 173 -8.85 21.07 -3.13
N GLU A 174 -9.09 22.38 -3.04
CA GLU A 174 -9.64 23.25 -4.08
C GLU A 174 -8.71 23.47 -5.29
N ASP A 175 -7.42 23.20 -5.13
CA ASP A 175 -6.44 23.31 -6.22
C ASP A 175 -6.42 22.06 -7.11
N HIS A 176 -7.23 21.06 -6.77
CA HIS A 176 -7.21 19.73 -7.39
C HIS A 176 -8.53 19.36 -8.08
N GLU A 177 -8.39 18.70 -9.23
CA GLU A 177 -9.43 17.99 -9.96
C GLU A 177 -9.40 16.52 -9.55
N LEU A 178 -10.48 16.04 -8.94
CA LEU A 178 -10.60 14.66 -8.46
C LEU A 178 -11.31 13.76 -9.48
N TYR A 179 -10.68 12.64 -9.81
CA TYR A 179 -11.23 11.56 -10.64
C TYR A 179 -11.39 10.28 -9.82
N PHE A 180 -12.54 9.63 -9.90
CA PHE A 180 -12.82 8.36 -9.23
C PHE A 180 -13.91 7.58 -9.98
N ASP A 181 -13.91 6.25 -9.82
CA ASP A 181 -14.87 5.37 -10.52
C ASP A 181 -16.32 5.56 -10.03
N ASN A 182 -17.26 5.06 -10.82
CA ASN A 182 -18.69 4.99 -10.52
C ASN A 182 -18.98 4.31 -9.18
N PHE A 183 -18.13 3.35 -8.76
CA PHE A 183 -18.24 2.71 -7.45
C PHE A 183 -18.21 3.72 -6.29
N PHE A 184 -17.45 4.81 -6.44
CA PHE A 184 -17.33 5.88 -5.45
C PHE A 184 -18.35 7.01 -5.67
N SER A 185 -19.06 7.02 -6.79
CA SER A 185 -19.88 8.14 -7.24
C SER A 185 -21.28 8.12 -6.63
N SER A 186 -21.48 8.85 -5.53
CA SER A 186 -22.80 9.12 -4.97
C SER A 186 -23.19 10.59 -5.16
N PHE A 187 -24.48 10.87 -5.38
CA PHE A 187 -24.97 12.25 -5.51
C PHE A 187 -24.62 13.11 -4.29
N ARG A 188 -24.74 12.51 -3.10
CA ARG A 188 -24.38 13.16 -1.83
C ARG A 188 -22.90 13.54 -1.79
N LEU A 189 -22.01 12.62 -2.19
CA LEU A 189 -20.58 12.88 -2.23
C LEU A 189 -20.24 14.01 -3.22
N ILE A 190 -20.79 13.97 -4.43
CA ILE A 190 -20.55 15.00 -5.45
C ILE A 190 -21.02 16.37 -4.94
N SER A 191 -22.18 16.45 -4.27
CA SER A 191 -22.65 17.69 -3.65
C SER A 191 -21.73 18.19 -2.55
N LEU A 192 -21.16 17.30 -1.73
CA LEU A 192 -20.19 17.65 -0.68
C LEU A 192 -18.87 18.16 -1.27
N LEU A 193 -18.33 17.49 -2.29
CA LEU A 193 -17.08 17.87 -2.94
C LEU A 193 -17.23 19.15 -3.77
N SER A 194 -18.38 19.37 -4.41
CA SER A 194 -18.68 20.61 -5.14
C SER A 194 -18.68 21.82 -4.21
N LYS A 195 -19.17 21.68 -2.97
CA LYS A 195 -19.05 22.74 -1.95
C LYS A 195 -17.61 23.05 -1.56
N LYS A 196 -16.70 22.06 -1.68
CA LYS A 196 -15.25 22.21 -1.47
C LYS A 196 -14.49 22.66 -2.74
N LYS A 197 -15.18 22.85 -3.88
CA LYS A 197 -14.60 23.18 -5.21
C LYS A 197 -13.61 22.15 -5.78
N CYS A 198 -13.66 20.89 -5.34
CA CYS A 198 -12.70 19.85 -5.76
C CYS A 198 -13.12 19.04 -7.01
N VAL A 199 -14.31 19.32 -7.57
CA VAL A 199 -14.88 18.55 -8.70
C VAL A 199 -15.42 19.54 -9.72
N GLU A 200 -14.95 19.46 -10.97
CA GLU A 200 -15.58 20.18 -12.08
C GLU A 200 -17.03 19.69 -12.22
N GLN A 201 -17.99 20.59 -12.06
CA GLN A 201 -19.35 20.30 -12.53
C GLN A 201 -19.28 20.21 -14.05
N PRO A 202 -19.77 19.12 -14.66
CA PRO A 202 -19.88 19.07 -16.11
C PRO A 202 -20.96 20.07 -16.53
N ASP A 203 -20.54 21.28 -16.89
CA ASP A 203 -21.34 22.16 -17.72
C ASP A 203 -21.52 21.43 -19.05
N SER A 204 -22.71 20.86 -19.23
CA SER A 204 -23.23 20.10 -20.39
C SER A 204 -22.85 18.61 -20.51
N ILE A 205 -23.87 17.78 -20.26
CA ILE A 205 -24.22 16.53 -20.94
C ILE A 205 -23.14 15.44 -21.05
N VAL A 206 -23.30 14.41 -20.21
CA VAL A 206 -23.08 12.97 -20.46
C VAL A 206 -22.02 12.61 -21.51
N SER A 207 -20.86 12.20 -21.04
CA SER A 207 -20.06 11.18 -21.73
C SER A 207 -19.52 10.19 -20.70
N ILE A 208 -20.33 9.16 -20.42
CA ILE A 208 -19.87 7.93 -19.78
C ILE A 208 -18.99 7.23 -20.83
N SER A 209 -17.66 7.35 -20.70
CA SER A 209 -16.75 6.46 -21.42
C SER A 209 -16.67 5.15 -20.64
N VAL A 210 -17.36 4.13 -21.15
CA VAL A 210 -17.11 2.74 -20.79
C VAL A 210 -15.95 2.26 -21.66
N GLY A 211 -14.85 1.86 -21.03
CA GLY A 211 -13.68 1.23 -21.65
C GLY A 211 -13.04 0.24 -20.71
#